data_AF-A0A2Y9LY41-F1
#
_entry.id   AF-A0A2Y9LY41-F1
#
_cell.length_a   1.000
_cell.length_b   1.000
_cell.length_c   1.000
_cell.angle_alpha   90.00
_cell.angle_beta   90.00
_cell.angle_gamma   90.00
#
_symmetry.space_group_name_H-M   'P 1'
#
loop_
_entity.id
_entity.type
_entity.pdbx_description
1 polymer ?
#
loop_
_entity_poly.entity_id
_entity_poly.type
_entity_poly.pdbx_seq_one_letter_code
_entity_poly.pdbx_strand_id
1 'polypeptide(L)'
;MDHVEESEILAATQRYYVERPIFSHPVLQERLHKKDKISESIGDKLKQAFTCTPKKIRNIIYMFLPITKWLPAYRFKEYVLGDIVSGISTGVLQLPQGLAFAMLAAVPPVFGLYSSFYPVIMYCFFGTSRHISIGPFAVISLMIGGVAVRLVPDDIVIPGGVNATNSTEARDALRVKVAMSVTLLTGIIQFCLGVCRFGFVAIYLTEPLVRGFTTAAAVHVFTSMLKYLFGVKTKRYSGIFSVVYSTVAVLQNVKNLNVCSLGVGLMVFGLLLGGKEFNERFKEKLPAPIPLEFFAVVMGTGISAGFSLHESYNVDVVGTLPLGLLPPANPDTSLFHLVYVDAIAIAIVGFSVTISMAKTLANKHGYQVDGNQELIALGLCNSTGSLFQTFAISCSLSRSLVQEGTGGKTQIHAPVSCV
;
A
#
# COMPACT_ATOMS: atom_id res chain seq x y z
N MET A 1 -22.02 -66.04 0.44
CA MET A 1 -21.43 -65.01 -0.44
C MET A 1 -22.28 -63.77 -0.41
N ASP A 2 -22.15 -62.87 0.53
CA ASP A 2 -21.48 -62.81 1.83
C ASP A 2 -21.72 -61.37 2.29
N HIS A 3 -21.98 -61.23 3.59
CA HIS A 3 -21.67 -60.04 4.38
C HIS A 3 -22.35 -58.71 4.01
N VAL A 4 -23.24 -58.24 4.90
CA VAL A 4 -22.96 -57.16 5.89
C VAL A 4 -23.52 -55.85 5.32
N GLU A 5 -24.67 -55.41 5.80
CA GLU A 5 -24.83 -54.61 7.02
C GLU A 5 -24.30 -53.18 6.88
N GLU A 6 -25.07 -52.27 7.47
CA GLU A 6 -24.64 -50.93 7.90
C GLU A 6 -24.29 -49.93 6.81
N SER A 7 -25.31 -49.23 6.29
CA SER A 7 -25.35 -47.75 6.36
C SER A 7 -26.49 -47.10 5.58
N GLU A 8 -27.52 -47.83 5.13
CA GLU A 8 -28.80 -47.16 4.78
C GLU A 8 -29.57 -46.87 6.07
N ILE A 9 -28.98 -46.00 6.91
CA ILE A 9 -29.79 -45.10 7.72
C ILE A 9 -30.50 -44.24 6.68
N LEU A 10 -31.67 -44.71 6.24
CA LEU A 10 -32.67 -43.89 5.60
C LEU A 10 -32.71 -42.61 6.42
N ALA A 11 -32.25 -41.51 5.81
CA ALA A 11 -32.59 -40.19 6.26
C ALA A 11 -34.11 -40.18 6.33
N ALA A 12 -34.65 -40.38 7.54
CA ALA A 12 -36.05 -40.26 7.83
C ALA A 12 -36.41 -38.87 7.29
N THR A 13 -37.13 -38.85 6.17
CA THR A 13 -37.59 -37.63 5.54
C THR A 13 -38.51 -37.00 6.57
N GLN A 14 -37.98 -36.08 7.38
CA GLN A 14 -38.75 -35.35 8.37
C GLN A 14 -39.84 -34.62 7.61
N ARG A 15 -41.04 -35.21 7.58
CA ARG A 15 -42.23 -34.60 7.00
C ARG A 15 -42.55 -33.40 7.86
N TYR A 16 -42.29 -32.21 7.32
CA TYR A 16 -42.54 -30.95 8.02
C TYR A 16 -44.05 -30.71 8.04
N TYR A 17 -44.70 -31.13 9.14
CA TYR A 17 -46.13 -30.93 9.36
C TYR A 17 -46.35 -29.61 10.09
N VAL A 18 -46.89 -28.62 9.38
CA VAL A 18 -47.26 -27.32 9.98
C VAL A 18 -48.75 -27.12 9.81
N GLU A 19 -49.48 -27.27 10.91
CA GLU A 19 -50.88 -26.91 11.01
C GLU A 19 -50.98 -25.57 11.75
N ARG A 20 -51.32 -24.51 11.01
CA ARG A 20 -51.57 -23.19 11.57
C ARG A 20 -52.66 -22.47 10.78
N PRO A 21 -53.47 -21.62 11.43
CA PRO A 21 -54.42 -20.76 10.73
C PRO A 21 -53.71 -19.78 9.78
N ILE A 22 -54.34 -19.50 8.65
CA ILE A 22 -53.83 -18.55 7.65
C ILE A 22 -54.12 -17.15 8.16
N PHE A 23 -53.07 -16.37 8.43
CA PHE A 23 -53.19 -14.97 8.85
C PHE A 23 -52.85 -14.03 7.69
N SER A 24 -53.66 -13.00 7.51
CA SER A 24 -53.28 -11.83 6.70
C SER A 24 -52.38 -10.90 7.52
N HIS A 25 -51.51 -10.15 6.86
CA HIS A 25 -50.60 -9.18 7.51
C HIS A 25 -51.30 -8.27 8.55
N PRO A 26 -52.50 -7.71 8.30
CA PRO A 26 -53.18 -6.88 9.31
C PRO A 26 -53.61 -7.67 10.56
N VAL A 27 -54.13 -8.89 10.41
CA VAL A 27 -54.57 -9.74 11.54
C VAL A 27 -53.38 -10.20 12.40
N LEU A 28 -52.23 -10.45 11.76
CA LEU A 28 -51.00 -10.79 12.47
C LEU A 28 -50.48 -9.60 13.30
N GLN A 29 -50.62 -8.38 12.78
CA GLN A 29 -50.15 -7.16 13.41
C GLN A 29 -51.04 -6.68 14.57
N GLU A 30 -52.31 -7.08 14.60
CA GLU A 30 -53.20 -6.91 15.77
C GLU A 30 -52.90 -7.93 16.88
N ARG A 31 -52.61 -9.19 16.53
CA ARG A 31 -52.32 -10.25 17.51
C ARG A 31 -50.92 -10.17 18.10
N LEU A 32 -49.94 -9.66 17.34
CA LEU A 32 -48.60 -9.40 17.86
C LEU A 32 -48.64 -8.08 18.61
N HIS A 33 -48.32 -8.09 19.91
CA HIS A 33 -48.10 -6.86 20.66
C HIS A 33 -47.13 -5.96 19.89
N LYS A 34 -47.62 -4.85 19.33
CA LYS A 34 -46.75 -3.75 18.92
C LYS A 34 -46.04 -3.31 20.19
N LYS A 35 -44.76 -3.65 20.31
CA LYS A 35 -43.90 -3.04 21.30
C LYS A 35 -43.94 -1.54 20.98
N ASP A 36 -44.61 -0.76 21.83
CA ASP A 36 -44.62 0.69 21.67
C ASP A 36 -43.17 1.14 21.59
N LYS A 37 -42.76 1.56 20.39
CA LYS A 37 -41.46 2.22 20.21
C LYS A 37 -41.62 3.54 20.93
N ILE A 38 -41.30 3.57 22.22
CA ILE A 38 -40.98 4.80 22.93
C ILE A 38 -39.89 5.44 22.08
N SER A 39 -40.26 6.48 21.34
CA SER A 39 -39.35 7.22 20.49
C SER A 39 -38.37 7.92 21.42
N GLU A 40 -37.26 7.27 21.74
CA GLU A 40 -36.18 7.89 22.50
C GLU A 40 -35.83 9.22 21.83
N SER A 41 -36.01 10.31 22.58
CA SER A 41 -35.70 11.66 22.12
C SER A 41 -34.26 11.71 21.62
N ILE A 42 -34.00 12.47 20.56
CA ILE A 42 -32.65 12.63 19.99
C ILE A 42 -31.65 13.08 21.08
N GLY A 43 -32.13 13.83 22.07
CA GLY A 43 -31.35 14.23 23.25
C GLY A 43 -30.96 13.07 24.19
N ASP A 44 -31.82 12.06 24.33
CA ASP A 44 -31.53 10.86 25.14
C ASP A 44 -30.60 9.90 24.41
N LYS A 45 -30.69 9.83 23.07
CA LYS A 45 -29.71 9.12 22.24
C LYS A 45 -28.33 9.77 22.28
N LEU A 46 -28.27 11.10 22.29
CA LEU A 46 -27.02 11.82 22.50
C LEU A 46 -26.47 11.59 23.91
N LYS A 47 -27.30 11.73 24.97
CA LYS A 47 -26.88 11.42 26.34
C LYS A 47 -26.40 9.99 26.50
N GLN A 48 -27.08 9.00 25.90
CA GLN A 48 -26.62 7.61 25.89
C GLN A 48 -25.36 7.39 25.02
N ALA A 49 -25.15 8.17 23.95
CA ALA A 49 -23.90 8.11 23.19
C ALA A 49 -22.72 8.64 24.02
N PHE A 50 -22.96 9.64 24.88
CA PHE A 50 -21.98 10.25 25.78
C PHE A 50 -21.87 9.58 27.16
N THR A 51 -22.72 8.61 27.53
CA THR A 51 -22.51 7.82 28.74
C THR A 51 -21.38 6.81 28.53
N CYS A 52 -20.19 7.20 28.98
CA CYS A 52 -18.96 6.41 28.98
C CYS A 52 -19.02 5.27 30.00
N THR A 53 -19.71 4.18 29.67
CA THR A 53 -19.55 2.92 30.41
C THR A 53 -18.16 2.33 30.12
N PRO A 54 -17.44 1.74 31.09
CA PRO A 54 -16.12 1.14 30.85
C PRO A 54 -16.13 0.09 29.72
N LYS A 55 -17.25 -0.62 29.55
CA LYS A 55 -17.45 -1.56 28.42
C LYS A 55 -17.45 -0.87 27.05
N LYS A 56 -18.04 0.32 26.92
CA LYS A 56 -18.04 1.11 25.68
C LYS A 56 -16.65 1.64 25.36
N ILE A 57 -15.94 2.19 26.36
CA ILE A 57 -14.55 2.64 26.19
C ILE A 57 -13.67 1.49 25.70
N ARG A 58 -13.77 0.31 26.34
CA ARG A 58 -13.03 -0.87 25.91
C ARG A 58 -13.34 -1.27 24.46
N ASN A 59 -14.59 -1.23 24.05
CA ASN A 59 -14.97 -1.53 22.66
C ASN A 59 -14.46 -0.46 21.67
N ILE A 60 -14.45 0.82 22.04
CA ILE A 60 -13.88 1.90 21.23
C ILE A 60 -12.38 1.69 21.08
N ILE A 61 -11.67 1.34 22.15
CA ILE A 61 -10.24 1.01 22.11
C ILE A 61 -9.99 -0.19 21.19
N TYR A 62 -10.78 -1.26 21.28
CA TYR A 62 -10.64 -2.42 20.40
C TYR A 62 -10.96 -2.13 18.93
N MET A 63 -11.84 -1.16 18.66
CA MET A 63 -12.09 -0.71 17.30
C MET A 63 -10.92 0.13 16.78
N PHE A 64 -10.45 1.10 17.55
CA PHE A 64 -9.43 2.05 17.11
C PHE A 64 -8.01 1.46 17.09
N LEU A 65 -7.68 0.57 18.03
CA LEU A 65 -6.39 -0.11 18.18
C LEU A 65 -6.56 -1.64 18.10
N PRO A 66 -6.71 -2.21 16.89
CA PRO A 66 -6.87 -3.65 16.70
C PRO A 66 -5.72 -4.48 17.30
N ILE A 67 -4.52 -3.91 17.47
CA ILE A 67 -3.38 -4.54 18.15
C ILE A 67 -3.74 -5.10 19.53
N THR A 68 -4.57 -4.39 20.28
CA THR A 68 -5.01 -4.81 21.62
C THR A 68 -5.91 -6.05 21.60
N LYS A 69 -6.47 -6.42 20.44
CA LYS A 69 -7.29 -7.61 20.24
C LYS A 69 -6.46 -8.80 19.77
N TRP A 70 -5.56 -8.60 18.80
CA TRP A 70 -4.82 -9.71 18.19
C TRP A 70 -3.52 -10.06 18.94
N LEU A 71 -2.83 -9.09 19.54
CA LEU A 71 -1.56 -9.33 20.23
C LEU A 71 -1.71 -10.26 21.45
N PRO A 72 -2.74 -10.13 22.31
CA PRO A 72 -2.95 -11.07 23.41
C PRO A 72 -3.37 -12.48 22.96
N ALA A 73 -3.97 -12.59 21.77
CA ALA A 73 -4.35 -13.87 21.17
C ALA A 73 -3.21 -14.52 20.36
N TYR A 74 -1.99 -13.98 20.45
CA TYR A 74 -0.85 -14.43 19.67
C TYR A 74 -0.31 -15.77 20.17
N ARG A 75 -0.30 -16.77 19.28
CA ARG A 75 0.26 -18.09 19.56
C ARG A 75 1.76 -18.11 19.26
N PHE A 76 2.56 -17.69 20.23
CA PHE A 76 4.02 -17.54 20.10
C PHE A 76 4.72 -18.74 19.47
N LYS A 77 4.41 -19.97 19.92
CA LYS A 77 5.09 -21.19 19.44
C LYS A 77 4.83 -21.49 17.96
N GLU A 78 3.67 -21.09 17.43
CA GLU A 78 3.26 -21.43 16.07
C GLU A 78 3.59 -20.32 15.07
N TYR A 79 3.43 -19.06 15.46
CA TYR A 79 3.43 -17.94 14.52
C TYR A 79 4.78 -17.21 14.42
N VAL A 80 5.63 -17.28 15.46
CA VAL A 80 6.83 -16.44 15.54
C VAL A 80 7.82 -16.69 14.41
N LEU A 81 8.05 -17.96 14.06
CA LEU A 81 8.98 -18.32 12.98
C LEU A 81 8.46 -17.85 11.63
N GLY A 82 7.16 -18.05 11.36
CA GLY A 82 6.52 -17.59 10.14
C GLY A 82 6.57 -16.06 10.00
N ASP A 83 6.21 -15.34 11.06
CA ASP A 83 6.20 -13.87 11.06
C ASP A 83 7.62 -13.28 10.95
N ILE A 84 8.65 -13.92 11.55
CA ILE A 84 10.05 -13.47 11.43
C ILE A 84 10.58 -13.69 10.01
N VAL A 85 10.43 -14.89 9.45
CA VAL A 85 10.89 -15.20 8.07
C VAL A 85 10.18 -14.28 7.09
N SER A 86 8.87 -14.11 7.28
CA SER A 86 8.05 -13.20 6.47
C SER A 86 8.48 -11.73 6.60
N GLY A 87 8.79 -11.27 7.81
CA GLY A 87 9.30 -9.92 8.06
C GLY A 87 10.64 -9.68 7.37
N ILE A 88 11.59 -10.61 7.51
CA ILE A 88 12.90 -10.52 6.84
C ILE A 88 12.72 -10.52 5.32
N SER A 89 11.94 -11.45 4.76
CA SER A 89 11.70 -11.51 3.30
C SER A 89 11.03 -10.23 2.78
N THR A 90 10.03 -9.70 3.49
CA THR A 90 9.36 -8.46 3.08
C THR A 90 10.24 -7.22 3.24
N GLY A 91 11.10 -7.16 4.26
CA GLY A 91 12.06 -6.08 4.46
C GLY A 91 13.13 -6.05 3.36
N VAL A 92 13.66 -7.22 3.00
CA VAL A 92 14.63 -7.35 1.90
C VAL A 92 14.06 -6.88 0.55
N LEU A 93 12.78 -7.17 0.27
CA LEU A 93 12.10 -6.67 -0.93
C LEU A 93 11.76 -5.19 -0.86
N GLN A 94 11.49 -4.68 0.35
CA GLN A 94 11.10 -3.30 0.57
C GLN A 94 12.23 -2.32 0.25
N LEU A 95 13.49 -2.70 0.49
CA LEU A 95 14.66 -1.84 0.24
C LEU A 95 14.76 -1.37 -1.22
N PRO A 96 14.91 -2.25 -2.24
CA PRO A 96 15.03 -1.80 -3.62
C PRO A 96 13.74 -1.21 -4.17
N GLN A 97 12.58 -1.74 -3.78
CA GLN A 97 11.28 -1.22 -4.22
C GLN A 97 11.03 0.20 -3.72
N GLY A 98 11.34 0.48 -2.45
CA GLY A 98 11.21 1.82 -1.86
C GLY A 98 12.04 2.85 -2.60
N LEU A 99 13.32 2.54 -2.88
CA LEU A 99 14.22 3.41 -3.64
C LEU A 99 13.68 3.73 -5.04
N ALA A 100 13.22 2.71 -5.77
CA ALA A 100 12.67 2.88 -7.12
C ALA A 100 11.37 3.73 -7.12
N PHE A 101 10.50 3.52 -6.14
CA PHE A 101 9.25 4.25 -6.02
C PHE A 101 9.44 5.72 -5.59
N ALA A 102 10.46 6.02 -4.79
CA ALA A 102 10.84 7.41 -4.52
C ALA A 102 11.25 8.17 -5.80
N MET A 103 12.01 7.52 -6.70
CA MET A 103 12.38 8.12 -8.00
C MET A 103 11.16 8.39 -8.89
N LEU A 104 10.13 7.52 -8.82
CA LEU A 104 8.82 7.76 -9.45
C LEU A 104 8.09 8.96 -8.85
N ALA A 105 8.13 9.09 -7.52
CA ALA A 105 7.57 10.22 -6.79
C ALA A 105 8.35 11.53 -6.96
N ALA A 106 9.41 11.54 -7.79
CA ALA A 106 10.24 12.73 -8.04
C ALA A 106 10.97 13.25 -6.79
N VAL A 107 11.11 12.42 -5.75
CA VAL A 107 11.82 12.76 -4.51
C VAL A 107 13.13 11.96 -4.43
N PRO A 108 14.10 12.42 -3.62
CA PRO A 108 15.33 11.66 -3.40
C PRO A 108 15.05 10.22 -2.93
N PRO A 109 15.82 9.22 -3.39
CA PRO A 109 15.55 7.80 -3.12
C PRO A 109 15.42 7.44 -1.64
N VAL A 110 16.15 8.14 -0.76
CA VAL A 110 16.12 7.92 0.70
C VAL A 110 14.70 8.06 1.30
N PHE A 111 13.85 8.94 0.76
CA PHE A 111 12.48 9.11 1.24
C PHE A 111 11.60 7.89 0.97
N GLY A 112 12.00 7.04 0.04
CA GLY A 112 11.41 5.72 -0.17
C GLY A 112 11.63 4.79 1.01
N LEU A 113 12.80 4.86 1.64
CA LEU A 113 13.14 4.09 2.84
C LEU A 113 12.37 4.61 4.06
N TYR A 114 12.27 5.92 4.24
CA TYR A 114 11.47 6.49 5.34
C TYR A 114 9.98 6.15 5.21
N SER A 115 9.43 6.25 4.01
CA SER A 115 8.04 5.86 3.71
C SER A 115 7.80 4.35 3.84
N SER A 116 8.87 3.57 3.86
CA SER A 116 8.87 2.14 4.08
C SER A 116 9.02 1.73 5.54
N PHE A 117 9.36 2.67 6.42
CA PHE A 117 9.66 2.44 7.82
C PHE A 117 8.54 2.97 8.73
N TYR A 118 8.33 4.30 8.78
CA TYR A 118 7.39 4.90 9.74
C TYR A 118 5.93 4.46 9.54
N PRO A 119 5.36 4.53 8.31
CA PRO A 119 3.96 4.19 8.11
C PRO A 119 3.68 2.69 8.32
N VAL A 120 4.68 1.83 8.13
CA VAL A 120 4.57 0.37 8.31
C VAL A 120 4.47 0.01 9.78
N ILE A 121 5.30 0.64 10.63
CA ILE A 121 5.20 0.51 12.09
C ILE A 121 3.83 1.00 12.57
N MET A 122 3.37 2.16 12.08
CA MET A 122 2.06 2.70 12.45
C MET A 122 0.92 1.76 12.07
N TYR A 123 0.98 1.14 10.88
CA TYR A 123 -0.06 0.23 10.43
C TYR A 123 -0.18 -1.03 11.32
N CYS A 124 0.91 -1.50 11.94
CA CYS A 124 0.85 -2.61 12.90
C CYS A 124 -0.10 -2.33 14.09
N PHE A 125 -0.21 -1.07 14.52
CA PHE A 125 -1.07 -0.66 15.63
C PHE A 125 -2.54 -0.51 15.22
N PHE A 126 -2.79 0.12 14.06
CA PHE A 126 -4.13 0.56 13.65
C PHE A 126 -4.82 -0.36 12.63
N GLY A 127 -4.06 -1.19 11.90
CA GLY A 127 -4.54 -2.05 10.83
C GLY A 127 -5.33 -3.27 11.32
N THR A 128 -6.31 -3.71 10.54
CA THR A 128 -7.11 -4.91 10.85
C THR A 128 -6.67 -6.13 10.04
N SER A 129 -6.16 -5.91 8.84
CA SER A 129 -5.70 -6.99 7.98
C SER A 129 -4.39 -7.58 8.47
N ARG A 130 -4.31 -8.91 8.47
CA ARG A 130 -3.16 -9.66 9.00
C ARG A 130 -2.05 -9.88 7.98
N HIS A 131 -2.41 -9.93 6.69
CA HIS A 131 -1.53 -10.39 5.61
C HIS A 131 -1.13 -9.29 4.62
N ILE A 132 -1.54 -8.03 4.85
CA ILE A 132 -1.13 -6.94 3.98
C ILE A 132 0.13 -6.27 4.50
N SER A 133 1.00 -5.93 3.56
CA SER A 133 2.21 -5.14 3.80
C SER A 133 2.03 -3.75 3.20
N ILE A 134 2.01 -2.75 4.07
CA ILE A 134 1.90 -1.35 3.70
C ILE A 134 3.25 -0.76 3.26
N GLY A 135 3.26 0.26 2.41
CA GLY A 135 4.42 1.11 2.12
C GLY A 135 4.31 1.80 0.76
N PRO A 136 5.42 2.20 0.14
CA PRO A 136 5.40 2.87 -1.17
C PRO A 136 4.76 1.98 -2.24
N PHE A 137 3.94 2.60 -3.09
CA PHE A 137 3.25 1.93 -4.20
C PHE A 137 3.42 2.72 -5.50
N ALA A 138 3.65 2.03 -6.60
CA ALA A 138 4.06 2.61 -7.88
C ALA A 138 3.09 3.71 -8.40
N VAL A 139 1.77 3.45 -8.37
CA VAL A 139 0.77 4.39 -8.89
C VAL A 139 0.67 5.63 -8.04
N ILE A 140 0.63 5.46 -6.71
CA ILE A 140 0.60 6.57 -5.76
C ILE A 140 1.86 7.41 -5.89
N SER A 141 3.01 6.77 -6.07
CA SER A 141 4.28 7.45 -6.31
C SER A 141 4.24 8.26 -7.61
N LEU A 142 3.70 7.73 -8.70
CA LEU A 142 3.51 8.48 -9.95
C LEU A 142 2.56 9.68 -9.78
N MET A 143 1.47 9.53 -9.04
CA MET A 143 0.53 10.62 -8.77
C MET A 143 1.22 11.75 -7.99
N ILE A 144 1.97 11.41 -6.94
CA ILE A 144 2.75 12.39 -6.16
C ILE A 144 3.84 13.03 -7.03
N GLY A 145 4.54 12.24 -7.83
CA GLY A 145 5.56 12.73 -8.76
C GLY A 145 5.01 13.71 -9.79
N GLY A 146 3.79 13.49 -10.28
CA GLY A 146 3.09 14.43 -11.16
C GLY A 146 2.82 15.77 -10.48
N VAL A 147 2.37 15.76 -9.22
CA VAL A 147 2.15 16.99 -8.44
C VAL A 147 3.46 17.70 -8.12
N ALA A 148 4.47 16.97 -7.68
CA ALA A 148 5.79 17.50 -7.35
C ALA A 148 6.45 18.17 -8.56
N VAL A 149 6.36 17.57 -9.76
CA VAL A 149 6.89 18.14 -11.00
C VAL A 149 6.05 19.32 -11.50
N ARG A 150 4.73 19.29 -11.31
CA ARG A 150 3.84 20.40 -11.69
C ARG A 150 4.13 21.67 -10.88
N LEU A 151 4.35 21.52 -9.57
CA LEU A 151 4.63 22.65 -8.67
C LEU A 151 6.11 23.04 -8.64
N VAL A 152 7.02 22.08 -8.83
CA VAL A 152 8.47 22.29 -8.87
C VAL A 152 9.04 21.66 -10.15
N PRO A 153 8.95 22.38 -11.29
CA PRO A 153 9.47 21.92 -12.58
C PRO A 153 10.97 21.66 -12.55
N ASP A 154 11.47 20.85 -13.49
CA ASP A 154 12.90 20.56 -13.60
C ASP A 154 13.73 21.81 -13.93
N ASP A 155 13.14 22.79 -14.63
CA ASP A 155 13.79 24.02 -15.11
C ASP A 155 13.65 25.22 -14.13
N ILE A 156 13.25 24.99 -12.88
CA ILE A 156 13.00 26.08 -11.93
C ILE A 156 14.30 26.84 -11.58
N VAL A 157 14.33 28.13 -11.87
CA VAL A 157 15.44 29.01 -11.49
C VAL A 157 15.17 29.53 -10.07
N ILE A 158 15.91 29.00 -9.09
CA ILE A 158 15.80 29.44 -7.69
C ILE A 158 16.61 30.73 -7.53
N PRO A 159 15.97 31.89 -7.23
CA PRO A 159 16.68 33.16 -7.08
C PRO A 159 17.65 33.07 -5.89
N GLY A 160 18.96 33.27 -6.14
CA GLY A 160 20.00 33.27 -5.09
C GLY A 160 20.89 32.02 -5.01
N GLY A 161 20.71 31.02 -5.88
CA GLY A 161 21.61 29.86 -5.96
C GLY A 161 22.90 30.17 -6.72
N VAL A 162 24.02 30.31 -6.01
CA VAL A 162 25.34 30.71 -6.57
C VAL A 162 26.09 29.55 -7.27
N ASN A 163 25.54 28.34 -7.40
CA ASN A 163 26.15 27.23 -8.15
C ASN A 163 25.09 26.22 -8.64
N ALA A 164 25.32 25.59 -9.80
CA ALA A 164 24.39 24.64 -10.43
C ALA A 164 24.15 23.34 -9.64
N THR A 165 25.04 22.98 -8.70
CA THR A 165 24.86 21.84 -7.79
C THR A 165 23.90 22.16 -6.63
N ASN A 166 23.96 23.39 -6.10
CA ASN A 166 23.07 23.82 -5.01
C ASN A 166 21.61 23.97 -5.47
N SER A 167 21.36 24.20 -6.77
CA SER A 167 20.00 24.30 -7.30
C SER A 167 19.28 22.95 -7.34
N THR A 168 19.99 21.84 -7.62
CA THR A 168 19.41 20.48 -7.58
C THR A 168 18.97 20.06 -6.19
N GLU A 169 19.81 20.28 -5.17
CA GLU A 169 19.48 19.94 -3.78
C GLU A 169 18.31 20.78 -3.26
N ALA A 170 18.31 22.08 -3.57
CA ALA A 170 17.21 22.98 -3.18
C ALA A 170 15.89 22.60 -3.87
N ARG A 171 15.94 22.22 -5.15
CA ARG A 171 14.77 21.71 -5.89
C ARG A 171 14.23 20.44 -5.25
N ASP A 172 15.10 19.49 -4.94
CA ASP A 172 14.69 18.21 -4.38
C ASP A 172 14.10 18.38 -2.96
N ALA A 173 14.66 19.29 -2.15
CA ALA A 173 14.08 19.66 -0.86
C ALA A 173 12.66 20.27 -1.01
N LEU A 174 12.43 21.10 -2.02
CA LEU A 174 11.08 21.63 -2.32
C LEU A 174 10.11 20.53 -2.75
N ARG A 175 10.56 19.56 -3.56
CA ARG A 175 9.73 18.41 -3.95
C ARG A 175 9.33 17.54 -2.78
N VAL A 176 10.24 17.33 -1.82
CA VAL A 176 9.95 16.64 -0.57
C VAL A 176 8.87 17.38 0.22
N LYS A 177 8.98 18.71 0.36
CA LYS A 177 7.93 19.52 1.02
C LYS A 177 6.56 19.36 0.35
N VAL A 178 6.51 19.41 -0.98
CA VAL A 178 5.27 19.17 -1.73
C VAL A 178 4.72 17.77 -1.46
N ALA A 179 5.57 16.74 -1.53
CA ALA A 179 5.16 15.36 -1.27
C ALA A 179 4.62 15.18 0.15
N MET A 180 5.26 15.79 1.15
CA MET A 180 4.80 15.79 2.54
C MET A 180 3.44 16.46 2.69
N SER A 181 3.24 17.64 2.09
CA SER A 181 1.97 18.39 2.17
C SER A 181 0.81 17.62 1.53
N VAL A 182 1.05 17.03 0.34
CA VAL A 182 0.06 16.16 -0.32
C VAL A 182 -0.27 14.96 0.57
N THR A 183 0.74 14.34 1.16
CA THR A 183 0.59 13.15 2.00
C THR A 183 -0.19 13.43 3.28
N LEU A 184 0.10 14.55 3.94
CA LEU A 184 -0.65 14.99 5.12
C LEU A 184 -2.12 15.22 4.76
N LEU A 185 -2.40 15.94 3.67
CA LEU A 185 -3.76 16.23 3.25
C LEU A 185 -4.51 14.96 2.85
N THR A 186 -3.86 14.05 2.11
CA THR A 186 -4.40 12.71 1.79
C THR A 186 -4.74 11.94 3.07
N GLY A 187 -3.84 11.94 4.06
CA GLY A 187 -4.05 11.26 5.34
C GLY A 187 -5.24 11.84 6.12
N ILE A 188 -5.37 13.16 6.18
CA ILE A 188 -6.50 13.85 6.81
C ILE A 188 -7.81 13.50 6.09
N ILE A 189 -7.83 13.52 4.76
CA ILE A 189 -9.01 13.16 3.97
C ILE A 189 -9.41 11.70 4.25
N GLN A 190 -8.46 10.77 4.22
CA GLN A 190 -8.72 9.35 4.52
C GLN A 190 -9.25 9.18 5.95
N PHE A 191 -8.64 9.83 6.94
CA PHE A 191 -9.10 9.80 8.32
C PHE A 191 -10.53 10.33 8.46
N CYS A 192 -10.82 11.50 7.87
CA CYS A 192 -12.16 12.09 7.87
C CYS A 192 -13.19 11.19 7.19
N LEU A 193 -12.87 10.61 6.03
CA LEU A 193 -13.75 9.65 5.35
C LEU A 193 -13.99 8.40 6.21
N GLY A 194 -12.99 7.92 6.92
CA GLY A 194 -13.10 6.80 7.86
C GLY A 194 -14.01 7.11 9.03
N VAL A 195 -13.87 8.29 9.65
CA VAL A 195 -14.73 8.76 10.74
C VAL A 195 -16.18 8.94 10.26
N CYS A 196 -16.38 9.47 9.05
CA CYS A 196 -17.69 9.57 8.38
C CYS A 196 -18.26 8.21 7.93
N ARG A 197 -17.57 7.09 8.22
CA ARG A 197 -17.95 5.72 7.84
C ARG A 197 -18.12 5.52 6.34
N PHE A 198 -17.29 6.19 5.54
CA PHE A 198 -17.28 6.05 4.08
C PHE A 198 -16.64 4.73 3.61
N GLY A 199 -16.12 3.90 4.51
CA GLY A 199 -15.57 2.58 4.22
C GLY A 199 -16.60 1.59 3.66
N PHE A 200 -17.90 1.93 3.65
CA PHE A 200 -18.91 1.16 2.90
C PHE A 200 -18.58 1.08 1.40
N VAL A 201 -17.90 2.08 0.83
CA VAL A 201 -17.48 2.08 -0.58
C VAL A 201 -16.59 0.89 -0.91
N ALA A 202 -15.87 0.36 0.08
CA ALA A 202 -15.13 -0.88 -0.07
C ALA A 202 -15.99 -2.08 -0.48
N ILE A 203 -17.28 -2.08 -0.17
CA ILE A 203 -18.23 -3.15 -0.55
C ILE A 203 -18.56 -3.08 -2.04
N TYR A 204 -18.47 -1.90 -2.64
CA TYR A 204 -18.83 -1.66 -4.04
C TYR A 204 -17.65 -1.72 -5.02
N LEU A 205 -16.42 -1.82 -4.52
CA LEU A 205 -15.24 -2.04 -5.38
C LEU A 205 -15.23 -3.50 -5.85
N THR A 206 -15.78 -3.74 -7.04
CA THR A 206 -15.85 -5.06 -7.65
C THR A 206 -14.46 -5.54 -8.09
N GLU A 207 -14.21 -6.86 -8.07
CA GLU A 207 -12.94 -7.41 -8.57
C GLU A 207 -12.56 -6.96 -10.00
N PRO A 208 -13.50 -6.86 -10.97
CA PRO A 208 -13.19 -6.36 -12.30
C PRO A 208 -12.62 -4.94 -12.32
N LEU A 209 -13.12 -4.05 -11.45
CA LEU A 209 -12.60 -2.68 -11.34
C LEU A 209 -11.14 -2.68 -10.89
N VAL A 210 -10.82 -3.51 -9.88
CA VAL A 210 -9.45 -3.63 -9.37
C VAL A 210 -8.51 -4.19 -10.43
N ARG A 211 -8.92 -5.24 -11.15
CA ARG A 211 -8.11 -5.85 -12.22
C ARG A 211 -7.89 -4.88 -13.38
N GLY A 212 -8.90 -4.11 -13.77
CA GLY A 212 -8.78 -3.08 -14.80
C GLY A 212 -7.83 -1.96 -14.38
N PHE A 213 -7.98 -1.47 -13.14
CA PHE A 213 -7.11 -0.45 -12.57
C PHE A 213 -5.66 -0.91 -12.47
N THR A 214 -5.39 -2.10 -11.94
CA THR A 214 -4.02 -2.62 -11.80
C THR A 214 -3.35 -2.87 -13.14
N THR A 215 -4.09 -3.30 -14.16
CA THR A 215 -3.57 -3.49 -15.52
C THR A 215 -3.19 -2.16 -16.15
N ALA A 216 -4.07 -1.15 -16.08
CA ALA A 216 -3.79 0.19 -16.59
C ALA A 216 -2.60 0.84 -15.85
N ALA A 217 -2.56 0.69 -14.52
CA ALA A 217 -1.44 1.09 -13.68
C ALA A 217 -0.13 0.42 -14.06
N ALA A 218 -0.13 -0.89 -14.33
CA ALA A 218 1.07 -1.62 -14.74
C ALA A 218 1.63 -1.09 -16.07
N VAL A 219 0.77 -0.84 -17.06
CA VAL A 219 1.18 -0.23 -18.34
C VAL A 219 1.74 1.18 -18.11
N HIS A 220 1.08 1.99 -17.28
CA HIS A 220 1.52 3.36 -16.97
C HIS A 220 2.89 3.40 -16.28
N VAL A 221 3.10 2.52 -15.30
CA VAL A 221 4.38 2.35 -14.60
C VAL A 221 5.46 1.85 -15.55
N PHE A 222 5.15 0.84 -16.38
CA PHE A 222 6.08 0.29 -17.36
C PHE A 222 6.57 1.38 -18.33
N THR A 223 5.67 2.16 -18.92
CA THR A 223 6.04 3.30 -19.78
C THR A 223 6.91 4.32 -19.05
N SER A 224 6.61 4.61 -17.78
CA SER A 224 7.38 5.56 -16.96
C SER A 224 8.78 5.05 -16.61
N MET A 225 8.99 3.73 -16.62
CA MET A 225 10.30 3.08 -16.38
C MET A 225 11.19 3.04 -17.63
N LEU A 226 10.62 3.09 -18.84
CA LEU A 226 11.39 2.95 -20.08
C LEU A 226 12.53 3.98 -20.21
N LYS A 227 12.32 5.22 -19.75
CA LYS A 227 13.38 6.24 -19.79
C LYS A 227 14.61 5.88 -18.95
N TYR A 228 14.41 5.21 -17.82
CA TYR A 228 15.51 4.74 -16.96
C TYR A 228 16.20 3.52 -17.58
N LEU A 229 15.43 2.61 -18.20
CA LEU A 229 15.98 1.45 -18.91
C LEU A 229 16.86 1.87 -20.10
N PHE A 230 16.42 2.84 -20.90
CA PHE A 230 17.20 3.36 -22.03
C PHE A 230 18.30 4.35 -21.62
N GLY A 231 18.32 4.80 -20.36
CA GLY A 231 19.26 5.82 -19.88
C GLY A 231 19.08 7.19 -20.57
N VAL A 232 17.85 7.53 -20.96
CA VAL A 232 17.56 8.79 -21.67
C VAL A 232 16.89 9.81 -20.75
N LYS A 233 17.37 11.06 -20.80
CA LYS A 233 16.79 12.18 -20.05
C LYS A 233 15.62 12.77 -20.85
N THR A 234 14.39 12.53 -20.39
CA THR A 234 13.17 13.05 -21.02
C THR A 234 12.41 13.97 -20.08
N LYS A 235 11.72 14.96 -20.65
CA LYS A 235 10.78 15.80 -19.90
C LYS A 235 9.67 14.93 -19.31
N ARG A 236 9.28 15.23 -18.07
CA ARG A 236 8.18 14.55 -17.39
C ARG A 236 6.85 15.18 -17.83
N TYR A 237 5.98 14.39 -18.45
CA TYR A 237 4.64 14.82 -18.85
C TYR A 237 3.62 14.43 -17.79
N SER A 238 2.72 15.37 -17.45
CA SER A 238 1.60 15.14 -16.52
C SER A 238 0.28 15.50 -17.20
N GLY A 239 -0.81 14.85 -16.81
CA GLY A 239 -2.15 15.09 -17.34
C GLY A 239 -2.69 13.98 -18.23
N ILE A 240 -3.78 14.29 -18.95
CA ILE A 240 -4.46 13.37 -19.87
C ILE A 240 -3.50 13.01 -21.00
N PHE A 241 -3.47 11.74 -21.40
CA PHE A 241 -2.53 11.19 -22.40
C PHE A 241 -1.04 11.28 -22.03
N SER A 242 -0.68 11.53 -20.77
CA SER A 242 0.72 11.56 -20.30
C SER A 242 1.55 10.33 -20.71
N VAL A 243 0.96 9.13 -20.70
CA VAL A 243 1.62 7.88 -21.15
C VAL A 243 2.02 7.96 -22.63
N VAL A 244 1.14 8.50 -23.48
CA VAL A 244 1.39 8.62 -24.92
C VAL A 244 2.51 9.62 -25.16
N TYR A 245 2.43 10.81 -24.54
CA TYR A 245 3.48 11.82 -24.66
C TYR A 245 4.83 11.33 -24.13
N SER A 246 4.84 10.62 -22.98
CA SER A 246 6.05 10.04 -22.43
C SER A 246 6.66 8.97 -23.36
N THR A 247 5.82 8.10 -23.95
CA THR A 247 6.28 7.10 -24.92
C THR A 247 6.89 7.75 -26.16
N VAL A 248 6.21 8.74 -26.75
CA VAL A 248 6.70 9.48 -27.92
C VAL A 248 8.03 10.17 -27.61
N ALA A 249 8.15 10.82 -26.45
CA ALA A 249 9.38 11.48 -26.04
C ALA A 249 10.56 10.50 -25.85
N VAL A 250 10.30 9.30 -25.30
CA VAL A 250 11.33 8.26 -25.19
C VAL A 250 11.74 7.75 -26.57
N LEU A 251 10.77 7.48 -27.47
CA LEU A 251 11.05 7.01 -28.83
C LEU A 251 11.81 8.04 -29.68
N GLN A 252 11.51 9.33 -29.54
CA GLN A 252 12.24 10.39 -30.23
C GLN A 252 13.70 10.50 -29.77
N ASN A 253 13.95 10.25 -28.48
CA ASN A 253 15.29 10.29 -27.88
C ASN A 253 16.05 8.96 -27.95
N VAL A 254 15.50 7.93 -28.61
CA VAL A 254 16.12 6.59 -28.69
C VAL A 254 17.51 6.63 -29.32
N LYS A 255 17.80 7.59 -30.20
CA LYS A 255 19.14 7.74 -30.81
C LYS A 255 20.23 8.09 -29.79
N ASN A 256 19.86 8.70 -28.66
CA ASN A 256 20.77 9.09 -27.59
C ASN A 256 20.75 8.09 -26.43
N LEU A 257 20.36 6.83 -26.68
CA LEU A 257 20.30 5.79 -25.64
C LEU A 257 21.70 5.47 -25.11
N ASN A 258 21.78 5.20 -23.81
CA ASN A 258 22.99 4.66 -23.22
C ASN A 258 22.97 3.14 -23.36
N VAL A 259 23.81 2.60 -24.26
CA VAL A 259 23.88 1.16 -24.55
C VAL A 259 24.27 0.36 -23.31
N CYS A 260 25.13 0.91 -22.46
CA CYS A 260 25.54 0.25 -21.21
C CYS A 260 24.36 0.14 -20.24
N SER A 261 23.62 1.23 -20.02
CA SER A 261 22.41 1.22 -19.17
C SER A 261 21.37 0.23 -19.67
N LEU A 262 21.14 0.18 -20.99
CA LEU A 262 20.22 -0.77 -21.60
C LEU A 262 20.68 -2.21 -21.41
N GLY A 263 21.96 -2.50 -21.62
CA GLY A 263 22.54 -3.83 -21.42
C GLY A 263 22.41 -4.31 -19.97
N VAL A 264 22.76 -3.46 -19.00
CA VAL A 264 22.61 -3.76 -17.57
C VAL A 264 21.15 -3.97 -17.21
N GLY A 265 20.25 -3.10 -17.69
CA GLY A 265 18.82 -3.20 -17.41
C GLY A 265 18.18 -4.47 -17.99
N LEU A 266 18.52 -4.85 -19.23
CA LEU A 266 18.05 -6.10 -19.84
C LEU A 266 18.63 -7.34 -19.15
N MET A 267 19.89 -7.29 -18.72
CA MET A 267 20.51 -8.36 -17.93
C MET A 267 19.79 -8.55 -16.59
N VAL A 268 19.52 -7.46 -15.85
CA VAL A 268 18.78 -7.51 -14.58
C VAL A 268 17.34 -7.98 -14.83
N PHE A 269 16.68 -7.50 -15.88
CA PHE A 269 15.33 -7.95 -16.23
C PHE A 269 15.29 -9.45 -16.53
N GLY A 270 16.24 -9.97 -17.31
CA GLY A 270 16.40 -11.41 -17.57
C GLY A 270 16.68 -12.22 -16.31
N LEU A 271 17.54 -11.71 -15.42
CA LEU A 271 17.85 -12.35 -14.13
C LEU A 271 16.62 -12.43 -13.23
N LEU A 272 15.83 -11.36 -13.13
CA LEU A 272 14.62 -11.34 -12.32
C LEU A 272 13.52 -12.25 -12.90
N LEU A 273 13.33 -12.25 -14.22
CA LEU A 273 12.38 -13.16 -14.88
C LEU A 273 12.79 -14.62 -14.73
N GLY A 274 14.03 -14.95 -15.07
CA GLY A 274 14.55 -16.31 -14.95
C GLY A 274 14.58 -16.79 -13.51
N GLY A 275 14.93 -15.91 -12.57
CA GLY A 275 14.89 -16.20 -11.14
C GLY A 275 13.48 -16.42 -10.62
N LYS A 276 12.49 -15.67 -11.10
CA LYS A 276 11.08 -15.87 -10.72
C LYS A 276 10.57 -17.22 -11.21
N GLU A 277 10.83 -17.57 -12.48
CA GLU A 277 10.47 -18.87 -13.06
C GLU A 277 11.16 -20.02 -12.30
N PHE A 278 12.43 -19.84 -11.94
CA PHE A 278 13.17 -20.80 -11.12
C PHE A 278 12.53 -20.98 -9.74
N ASN A 279 12.18 -19.86 -9.08
CA ASN A 279 11.55 -19.89 -7.77
C ASN A 279 10.16 -20.56 -7.80
N GLU A 280 9.39 -20.38 -8.87
CA GLU A 280 8.11 -21.07 -9.06
C GLU A 280 8.31 -22.57 -9.33
N ARG A 281 9.26 -22.95 -10.17
CA ARG A 281 9.56 -24.35 -10.50
C ARG A 281 10.09 -25.16 -9.31
N PHE A 282 10.87 -24.52 -8.43
CA PHE A 282 11.46 -25.16 -7.25
C PHE A 282 10.74 -24.82 -5.93
N LYS A 283 9.51 -24.29 -6.01
CA LYS A 283 8.71 -23.88 -4.85
C LYS A 283 8.52 -24.98 -3.82
N GLU A 284 8.45 -26.26 -4.23
CA GLU A 284 8.29 -27.39 -3.32
C GLU A 284 9.58 -27.77 -2.57
N LYS A 285 10.75 -27.40 -3.11
CA LYS A 285 12.05 -27.71 -2.50
C LYS A 285 12.63 -26.54 -1.70
N LEU A 286 12.16 -25.32 -1.95
CA LEU A 286 12.66 -24.12 -1.29
C LEU A 286 11.78 -23.77 -0.07
N PRO A 287 12.37 -23.57 1.12
CA PRO A 287 11.61 -23.22 2.33
C PRO A 287 11.01 -21.80 2.27
N ALA A 288 11.56 -20.91 1.44
CA ALA A 288 11.10 -19.54 1.26
C ALA A 288 11.46 -19.04 -0.16
N PRO A 289 10.68 -18.10 -0.73
CA PRO A 289 11.01 -17.49 -2.01
C PRO A 289 12.34 -16.74 -1.94
N ILE A 290 13.22 -16.96 -2.91
CA ILE A 290 14.51 -16.28 -2.97
C ILE A 290 14.29 -14.80 -3.35
N PRO A 291 14.77 -13.82 -2.55
CA PRO A 291 14.60 -12.40 -2.84
C PRO A 291 15.59 -11.93 -3.92
N LEU A 292 15.37 -12.34 -5.16
CA LEU A 292 16.23 -12.02 -6.30
C LEU A 292 16.40 -10.53 -6.56
N GLU A 293 15.39 -9.72 -6.21
CA GLU A 293 15.44 -8.24 -6.31
C GLU A 293 16.63 -7.67 -5.52
N PHE A 294 16.86 -8.17 -4.31
CA PHE A 294 17.97 -7.72 -3.46
C PHE A 294 19.32 -8.16 -4.03
N PHE A 295 19.45 -9.43 -4.44
CA PHE A 295 20.69 -9.91 -5.06
C PHE A 295 21.02 -9.15 -6.34
N ALA A 296 20.02 -8.80 -7.15
CA ALA A 296 20.21 -7.99 -8.34
C ALA A 296 20.79 -6.60 -7.99
N VAL A 297 20.30 -5.95 -6.93
CA VAL A 297 20.85 -4.66 -6.47
C VAL A 297 22.26 -4.80 -5.92
N VAL A 298 22.55 -5.82 -5.10
CA VAL A 298 23.89 -6.05 -4.55
C VAL A 298 24.90 -6.34 -5.66
N MET A 299 24.59 -7.27 -6.56
CA MET A 299 25.46 -7.61 -7.69
C MET A 299 25.60 -6.42 -8.64
N GLY A 300 24.50 -5.73 -8.96
CA GLY A 300 24.53 -4.55 -9.82
C GLY A 300 25.38 -3.42 -9.24
N THR A 301 25.33 -3.21 -7.92
CA THR A 301 26.17 -2.23 -7.24
C THR A 301 27.64 -2.63 -7.27
N GLY A 302 27.96 -3.91 -7.02
CA GLY A 302 29.33 -4.43 -7.09
C GLY A 302 29.93 -4.33 -8.50
N ILE A 303 29.16 -4.68 -9.53
CA ILE A 303 29.57 -4.53 -10.95
C ILE A 303 29.75 -3.05 -11.30
N SER A 304 28.81 -2.19 -10.90
CA SER A 304 28.90 -0.75 -11.15
C SER A 304 30.15 -0.12 -10.53
N ALA A 305 30.50 -0.51 -9.30
CA ALA A 305 31.69 -0.05 -8.61
C ALA A 305 32.99 -0.64 -9.19
N GLY A 306 33.00 -1.92 -9.55
CA GLY A 306 34.19 -2.59 -10.08
C GLY A 306 34.60 -2.13 -11.49
N PHE A 307 33.61 -1.78 -12.33
CA PHE A 307 33.84 -1.29 -13.69
C PHE A 307 33.73 0.23 -13.83
N SER A 308 33.54 0.96 -12.72
CA SER A 308 33.30 2.42 -12.70
C SER A 308 32.32 2.85 -13.80
N LEU A 309 31.14 2.21 -13.86
CA LEU A 309 30.18 2.42 -14.95
C LEU A 309 29.69 3.87 -15.06
N HIS A 310 29.64 4.58 -13.96
CA HIS A 310 29.29 6.01 -13.94
C HIS A 310 30.32 6.86 -14.68
N GLU A 311 31.61 6.68 -14.38
CA GLU A 311 32.70 7.48 -14.96
C GLU A 311 32.99 7.07 -16.41
N SER A 312 33.01 5.75 -16.68
CA SER A 312 33.43 5.21 -17.98
C SER A 312 32.31 5.25 -19.03
N TYR A 313 31.05 5.09 -18.61
CA TYR A 313 29.92 4.92 -19.53
C TYR A 313 28.75 5.87 -19.25
N ASN A 314 28.91 6.84 -18.34
CA ASN A 314 27.88 7.82 -17.98
C ASN A 314 26.53 7.18 -17.63
N VAL A 315 26.58 6.05 -16.90
CA VAL A 315 25.39 5.38 -16.37
C VAL A 315 24.90 6.16 -15.15
N ASP A 316 23.62 6.50 -15.11
CA ASP A 316 23.02 7.20 -13.98
C ASP A 316 23.05 6.31 -12.72
N VAL A 317 23.59 6.84 -11.63
CA VAL A 317 23.67 6.15 -10.33
C VAL A 317 22.82 6.87 -9.28
N VAL A 318 22.41 6.12 -8.25
CA VAL A 318 21.59 6.62 -7.13
C VAL A 318 22.31 7.73 -6.33
N GLY A 319 23.64 7.75 -6.35
CA GLY A 319 24.45 8.71 -5.62
C GLY A 319 24.60 8.36 -4.14
N THR A 320 24.97 9.35 -3.34
CA THR A 320 25.18 9.18 -1.89
C THR A 320 23.85 9.24 -1.14
N LEU A 321 23.60 8.23 -0.30
CA LEU A 321 22.44 8.21 0.59
C LEU A 321 22.86 8.71 1.98
N PRO A 322 22.20 9.75 2.54
CA PRO A 322 22.51 10.20 3.89
C PRO A 322 22.18 9.10 4.89
N LEU A 323 23.11 8.88 5.82
CA LEU A 323 22.94 7.90 6.89
C LEU A 323 22.14 8.53 8.04
N GLY A 324 21.21 7.75 8.60
CA GLY A 324 20.45 8.13 9.78
C GLY A 324 19.01 8.58 9.49
N LEU A 325 18.30 8.86 10.58
CA LEU A 325 16.93 9.33 10.56
C LEU A 325 16.90 10.85 10.54
N LEU A 326 16.05 11.42 9.68
CA LEU A 326 15.80 12.85 9.67
C LEU A 326 14.92 13.24 10.86
N PRO A 327 15.12 14.43 11.43
CA PRO A 327 14.20 14.95 12.43
C PRO A 327 12.80 15.16 11.83
N PRO A 328 11.74 15.07 12.64
CA PRO A 328 10.39 15.42 12.20
C PRO A 328 10.36 16.84 11.64
N ALA A 329 9.63 17.03 10.54
CA ALA A 329 9.44 18.32 9.90
C ALA A 329 7.97 18.54 9.58
N ASN A 330 7.50 19.78 9.75
CA ASN A 330 6.11 20.12 9.53
C ASN A 330 5.84 20.28 8.02
N PRO A 331 4.82 19.61 7.47
CA PRO A 331 4.37 19.84 6.10
C PRO A 331 3.86 21.27 5.92
N ASP A 332 4.12 21.84 4.74
CA ASP A 332 3.71 23.20 4.44
C ASP A 332 2.21 23.25 4.10
N THR A 333 1.40 23.74 5.05
CA THR A 333 -0.05 23.85 4.90
C THR A 333 -0.47 24.90 3.88
N SER A 334 0.42 25.84 3.54
CA SER A 334 0.11 26.85 2.52
C SER A 334 -0.13 26.20 1.16
N LEU A 335 0.47 25.04 0.88
CA LEU A 335 0.31 24.33 -0.39
C LEU A 335 -1.04 23.61 -0.55
N PHE A 336 -1.86 23.51 0.51
CA PHE A 336 -3.09 22.70 0.49
C PHE A 336 -4.07 23.14 -0.59
N HIS A 337 -4.22 24.44 -0.83
CA HIS A 337 -5.10 24.97 -1.87
C HIS A 337 -4.68 24.58 -3.30
N LEU A 338 -3.41 24.22 -3.51
CA LEU A 338 -2.88 23.81 -4.82
C LEU A 338 -2.93 22.30 -5.06
N VAL A 339 -3.08 21.51 -3.99
CA VAL A 339 -2.95 20.05 -4.04
C VAL A 339 -4.19 19.29 -3.58
N TYR A 340 -5.26 19.97 -3.15
CA TYR A 340 -6.45 19.31 -2.59
C TYR A 340 -7.10 18.32 -3.55
N VAL A 341 -7.18 18.63 -4.85
CA VAL A 341 -7.77 17.74 -5.85
C VAL A 341 -6.95 16.46 -5.98
N ASP A 342 -5.62 16.59 -6.06
CA ASP A 342 -4.72 15.45 -6.17
C ASP A 342 -4.74 14.63 -4.89
N ALA A 343 -4.80 15.28 -3.72
CA ALA A 343 -4.88 14.60 -2.43
C ALA A 343 -6.15 13.75 -2.28
N ILE A 344 -7.30 14.23 -2.77
CA ILE A 344 -8.57 13.47 -2.83
C ILE A 344 -8.40 12.24 -3.75
N ALA A 345 -7.82 12.42 -4.93
CA ALA A 345 -7.61 11.33 -5.87
C ALA A 345 -6.67 10.26 -5.28
N ILE A 346 -5.55 10.68 -4.69
CA ILE A 346 -4.58 9.80 -4.00
C ILE A 346 -5.26 9.08 -2.83
N ALA A 347 -6.09 9.77 -2.05
CA ALA A 347 -6.81 9.19 -0.91
C ALA A 347 -7.73 8.04 -1.34
N ILE A 348 -8.53 8.26 -2.39
CA ILE A 348 -9.48 7.27 -2.92
C ILE A 348 -8.72 6.08 -3.53
N VAL A 349 -7.71 6.35 -4.37
CA VAL A 349 -6.93 5.31 -5.03
C VAL A 349 -6.14 4.47 -4.00
N GLY A 350 -5.50 5.12 -3.03
CA GLY A 350 -4.73 4.46 -1.98
C GLY A 350 -5.61 3.55 -1.12
N PHE A 351 -6.79 4.05 -0.72
CA PHE A 351 -7.76 3.24 0.03
C PHE A 351 -8.29 2.08 -0.80
N SER A 352 -8.68 2.33 -2.06
CA SER A 352 -9.23 1.32 -2.97
C SER A 352 -8.29 0.11 -3.13
N VAL A 353 -7.01 0.36 -3.44
CA VAL A 353 -6.02 -0.72 -3.58
C VAL A 353 -5.81 -1.47 -2.27
N THR A 354 -5.73 -0.75 -1.15
CA THR A 354 -5.52 -1.33 0.17
C THR A 354 -6.66 -2.26 0.56
N ILE A 355 -7.90 -1.79 0.47
CA ILE A 355 -9.06 -2.58 0.88
C ILE A 355 -9.34 -3.75 -0.06
N SER A 356 -9.07 -3.60 -1.36
CA SER A 356 -9.19 -4.70 -2.32
C SER A 356 -8.22 -5.83 -1.98
N MET A 357 -6.93 -5.53 -1.75
CA MET A 357 -5.96 -6.55 -1.38
C MET A 357 -6.27 -7.16 0.00
N ALA A 358 -6.66 -6.32 0.97
CA ALA A 358 -7.05 -6.79 2.30
C ALA A 358 -8.22 -7.78 2.23
N LYS A 359 -9.26 -7.48 1.45
CA LYS A 359 -10.42 -8.38 1.25
C LYS A 359 -10.05 -9.67 0.51
N THR A 360 -9.21 -9.59 -0.53
CA THR A 360 -8.76 -10.80 -1.24
C THR A 360 -8.04 -11.76 -0.30
N LEU A 361 -7.12 -11.27 0.53
CA LEU A 361 -6.41 -12.10 1.51
C LEU A 361 -7.30 -12.53 2.69
N ALA A 362 -8.25 -11.69 3.10
CA ALA A 362 -9.22 -12.02 4.13
C ALA A 362 -10.15 -13.16 3.73
N ASN A 363 -10.67 -13.10 2.50
CA ASN A 363 -11.48 -14.18 1.93
C ASN A 363 -10.67 -15.47 1.78
N LYS A 364 -9.41 -15.39 1.34
CA LYS A 364 -8.52 -16.55 1.20
C LYS A 364 -8.23 -17.27 2.53
N HIS A 365 -8.11 -16.54 3.63
CA HIS A 365 -7.80 -17.08 4.97
C HIS A 365 -9.01 -17.14 5.92
N GLY A 366 -10.22 -16.86 5.43
CA GLY A 366 -11.46 -16.98 6.21
C GLY A 366 -11.60 -15.99 7.37
N TYR A 367 -11.06 -14.78 7.27
CA TYR A 367 -11.27 -13.70 8.25
C TYR A 367 -11.98 -12.49 7.64
N GLN A 368 -12.47 -11.57 8.47
CA GLN A 368 -13.14 -10.35 8.04
C GLN A 368 -12.25 -9.13 8.23
N VAL A 369 -12.37 -8.18 7.32
CA VAL A 369 -11.67 -6.88 7.34
C VAL A 369 -12.72 -5.77 7.36
N ASP A 370 -12.56 -4.80 8.26
CA ASP A 370 -13.44 -3.64 8.35
C ASP A 370 -12.89 -2.49 7.50
N GLY A 371 -13.61 -2.14 6.44
CA GLY A 371 -13.21 -1.07 5.52
C GLY A 371 -13.13 0.31 6.19
N ASN A 372 -13.94 0.60 7.20
CA ASN A 372 -13.86 1.88 7.91
C ASN A 372 -12.57 1.98 8.73
N GLN A 373 -12.23 0.89 9.43
CA GLN A 373 -11.01 0.86 10.24
C GLN A 373 -9.76 0.88 9.36
N GLU A 374 -9.77 0.18 8.22
CA GLU A 374 -8.66 0.27 7.24
C GLU A 374 -8.49 1.70 6.71
N LEU A 375 -9.59 2.42 6.47
CA LEU A 375 -9.56 3.81 6.02
C LEU A 375 -8.99 4.76 7.09
N ILE A 376 -9.39 4.57 8.35
CA ILE A 376 -8.83 5.30 9.51
C ILE A 376 -7.34 4.97 9.67
N ALA A 377 -6.98 3.69 9.63
CA ALA A 377 -5.60 3.23 9.79
C ALA A 377 -4.69 3.83 8.71
N LEU A 378 -5.08 3.75 7.44
CA LEU A 378 -4.31 4.32 6.34
C LEU A 378 -4.19 5.84 6.45
N GLY A 379 -5.27 6.52 6.84
CA GLY A 379 -5.27 7.96 7.09
C GLY A 379 -4.31 8.38 8.21
N LEU A 380 -4.30 7.63 9.32
CA LEU A 380 -3.35 7.84 10.42
C LEU A 380 -1.91 7.58 9.98
N CYS A 381 -1.65 6.50 9.23
CA CYS A 381 -0.31 6.17 8.75
C CYS A 381 0.25 7.25 7.81
N ASN A 382 -0.57 7.76 6.89
CA ASN A 382 -0.19 8.87 6.00
C ASN A 382 -0.02 10.20 6.75
N SER A 383 -0.95 10.54 7.64
CA SER A 383 -0.89 11.80 8.39
C SER A 383 0.33 11.84 9.31
N THR A 384 0.55 10.78 10.10
CA THR A 384 1.69 10.70 11.01
C THR A 384 3.01 10.54 10.25
N GLY A 385 3.03 9.72 9.19
CA GLY A 385 4.20 9.54 8.34
C GLY A 385 4.67 10.85 7.70
N SER A 386 3.75 11.72 7.28
CA SER A 386 4.10 13.01 6.67
C SER A 386 4.96 13.90 7.58
N LEU A 387 4.82 13.79 8.91
CA LEU A 387 5.65 14.50 9.90
C LEU A 387 7.11 14.01 9.91
N PHE A 388 7.35 12.77 9.47
CA PHE A 388 8.67 12.16 9.32
C PHE A 388 9.18 12.22 7.87
N GLN A 389 8.70 13.19 7.10
CA GLN A 389 9.12 13.45 5.72
C GLN A 389 8.79 12.32 4.74
N THR A 390 7.79 11.49 5.01
CA THR A 390 7.38 10.42 4.09
C THR A 390 6.44 10.94 3.00
N PHE A 391 6.33 10.19 1.91
CA PHE A 391 5.28 10.38 0.91
C PHE A 391 4.20 9.31 1.06
N ALA A 392 3.03 9.54 0.44
CA ALA A 392 1.85 8.71 0.69
C ALA A 392 2.08 7.25 0.32
N ILE A 393 1.58 6.39 1.20
CA ILE A 393 1.73 4.93 1.15
C ILE A 393 0.40 4.25 0.83
N SER A 394 0.48 3.00 0.40
CA SER A 394 -0.64 2.11 0.18
C SER A 394 -0.22 0.65 0.40
N CYS A 395 -1.12 -0.30 0.22
CA CYS A 395 -0.77 -1.72 0.22
C CYS A 395 0.10 -2.10 -0.99
N SER A 396 1.22 -2.79 -0.73
CA SER A 396 2.02 -3.39 -1.79
C SER A 396 1.54 -4.80 -2.11
N LEU A 397 1.15 -5.02 -3.37
CA LEU A 397 0.69 -6.33 -3.82
C LEU A 397 1.80 -7.38 -3.74
N SER A 398 2.98 -7.08 -4.27
CA SER A 398 4.11 -8.02 -4.31
C SER A 398 4.53 -8.43 -2.89
N ARG A 399 4.70 -7.45 -1.98
CA ARG A 399 5.14 -7.73 -0.61
C ARG A 399 4.09 -8.48 0.21
N SER A 400 2.81 -8.15 0.05
CA SER A 400 1.73 -8.87 0.74
C SER A 400 1.64 -10.34 0.29
N LEU A 401 1.86 -10.62 -1.00
CA LEU A 401 1.88 -12.00 -1.51
C LEU A 401 3.11 -12.78 -1.05
N VAL A 402 4.28 -12.14 -0.98
CA VAL A 402 5.49 -12.77 -0.43
C VAL A 402 5.33 -13.02 1.07
N GLN A 403 4.74 -12.06 1.79
CA GLN A 403 4.43 -12.21 3.20
C GLN A 403 3.53 -13.43 3.45
N GLU A 404 2.45 -13.52 2.67
CA GLU A 404 1.50 -14.62 2.75
C GLU A 404 2.15 -15.95 2.37
N GLY A 405 2.96 -15.96 1.30
CA GLY A 405 3.64 -17.15 0.78
C GLY A 405 4.75 -17.68 1.69
N THR A 406 5.36 -16.82 2.51
CA THR A 406 6.35 -17.20 3.55
C THR A 406 5.70 -17.69 4.84
N GLY A 407 4.37 -17.70 4.91
CA GLY A 407 3.64 -18.20 6.07
C GLY A 407 3.43 -17.17 7.19
N GLY A 408 3.59 -15.87 6.91
CA GLY A 408 3.21 -14.81 7.85
C GLY A 408 1.73 -14.89 8.23
N LYS A 409 1.41 -14.79 9.52
CA LYS A 409 0.06 -14.96 10.07
C LYS A 409 -0.46 -13.72 10.77
N THR A 410 0.42 -12.82 11.21
CA THR A 410 0.05 -11.62 11.96
C THR A 410 0.91 -10.43 11.56
N GLN A 411 0.48 -9.22 11.92
CA GLN A 411 1.20 -7.99 11.60
C GLN A 411 2.56 -7.82 12.32
N ILE A 412 3.03 -8.80 13.11
CA ILE A 412 4.39 -8.80 13.68
C ILE A 412 5.47 -8.78 12.57
N HIS A 413 5.18 -9.29 11.38
CA HIS A 413 6.12 -9.17 10.25
C HIS A 413 6.47 -7.70 9.93
N ALA A 414 5.59 -6.74 10.22
CA ALA A 414 5.76 -5.33 9.89
C ALA A 414 6.88 -4.65 10.70
N PRO A 415 6.92 -4.72 12.05
CA PRO A 415 8.08 -4.23 12.79
C PRO A 415 9.34 -5.04 12.50
N VAL A 416 9.26 -6.36 12.25
CA VAL A 416 10.43 -7.16 11.87
C VAL A 416 11.02 -6.71 10.53
N SER A 417 10.19 -6.32 9.56
CA SER A 417 10.69 -5.83 8.27
C SER A 417 11.29 -4.42 8.33
N CYS A 418 11.01 -3.68 9.40
CA CYS A 418 11.55 -2.35 9.64
C CYS A 418 12.91 -2.37 10.36
N VAL A 419 13.22 -3.45 11.08
CA VAL A 419 14.52 -3.72 11.72
C VAL A 419 15.46 -4.30 10.68
#